data_AF-A0A0F8YKK8-F1
#
_entry.id   AF-A0A0F8YKK8-F1
#
_cell.length_a   1.000
_cell.length_b   1.000
_cell.length_c   1.000
_cell.angle_alpha   90.00
_cell.angle_beta   90.00
_cell.angle_gamma   90.00
#
_symmetry.space_group_name_H-M   'P 1'
#
loop_
_entity.id
_entity.type
_entity.pdbx_description
1 polymer ?
#
loop_
_entity_poly.entity_id
_entity_poly.type
_entity_poly.pdbx_seq_one_letter_code
_entity_poly.pdbx_strand_id
1 'polypeptide(L)' 'MNGIVINIDPVIFHLGGFELRWYSLAIMLAIVAAVLIAAYLGKKKGIATEEIYSLALWVVIAGIVGARLV' A
#
# COMPACT_ATOMS: atom_id res chain seq x y z
N MET A 1 -12.89 -14.88 33.02
CA MET A 1 -13.02 -13.91 31.91
C MET A 1 -12.28 -14.51 30.73
N ASN A 2 -12.97 -15.22 29.85
CA ASN A 2 -12.32 -15.97 28.78
C ASN A 2 -12.18 -15.03 27.58
N GLY A 3 -10.99 -14.46 27.40
CA GLY A 3 -10.64 -13.63 26.26
C GLY A 3 -10.41 -14.47 25.00
N ILE A 4 -10.67 -13.89 23.83
CA ILE A 4 -10.35 -14.50 22.53
C ILE A 4 -8.82 -14.47 22.38
N VAL A 5 -8.20 -15.64 22.23
CA VAL A 5 -6.76 -15.76 21.95
C VAL A 5 -6.57 -15.73 20.44
N ILE A 6 -5.99 -14.63 19.92
CA ILE A 6 -5.60 -14.51 18.52
C ILE A 6 -4.16 -15.01 18.38
N ASN A 7 -4.00 -16.23 17.87
CA ASN A 7 -2.69 -16.85 17.62
C ASN A 7 -2.32 -16.71 16.14
N ILE A 8 -2.16 -15.46 15.67
CA ILE A 8 -1.70 -15.19 14.30
C ILE A 8 -0.30 -14.62 14.34
N ASP A 9 0.61 -15.20 13.57
CA ASP A 9 1.95 -14.66 13.44
C ASP A 9 1.88 -13.34 12.65
N PRO A 10 2.35 -12.22 13.21
CA PRO A 10 2.32 -10.93 12.52
C PRO A 10 3.25 -10.89 11.31
N VAL A 11 4.24 -11.78 11.23
CA VAL A 11 5.20 -11.87 10.14
C VAL A 11 4.80 -12.99 9.19
N ILE A 12 4.58 -12.64 7.93
CA ILE A 12 4.26 -13.60 6.87
C ILE A 12 5.51 -14.40 6.51
N PHE A 13 6.65 -13.71 6.43
CA PHE A 13 7.88 -14.27 5.90
C PHE A 13 9.09 -13.41 6.27
N HIS A 14 10.21 -14.09 6.55
CA HIS A 14 11.52 -13.51 6.81
C HIS A 14 12.44 -13.72 5.61
N LEU A 15 12.93 -12.62 5.03
CA LEU A 15 13.93 -12.61 3.97
C LEU A 15 15.23 -12.03 4.53
N GLY A 16 15.97 -12.85 5.27
CA GLY A 16 17.19 -12.43 5.97
C GLY A 16 16.91 -11.35 7.01
N GLY A 17 17.35 -10.11 6.75
CA GLY A 17 17.09 -8.94 7.61
C GLY A 17 15.77 -8.21 7.34
N PHE A 18 14.95 -8.69 6.40
CA PHE A 18 13.68 -8.06 6.05
C PHE A 18 12.49 -8.91 6.53
N GLU A 19 11.61 -8.32 7.34
CA GLU A 19 10.38 -8.96 7.81
C GLU A 19 9.18 -8.39 7.05
N LEU A 20 8.45 -9.25 6.34
CA LEU A 20 7.20 -8.85 5.70
C LEU A 20 6.03 -9.13 6.63
N ARG A 21 5.32 -8.07 7.07
CA ARG A 21 4.18 -8.18 7.98
C ARG A 21 2.86 -8.12 7.25
N TRP A 22 1.80 -8.66 7.86
CA TRP A 22 0.44 -8.65 7.28
C TRP A 22 -0.07 -7.25 6.91
N TYR A 23 0.19 -6.25 7.77
CA TYR A 23 -0.20 -4.88 7.47
C TYR A 23 0.58 -4.30 6.27
N SER A 24 1.84 -4.71 6.07
CA SER A 24 2.66 -4.25 4.95
C SER A 24 2.10 -4.78 3.63
N LEU A 25 1.66 -6.04 3.62
CA LEU A 25 0.98 -6.62 2.47
C LEU A 25 -0.34 -5.87 2.17
N ALA A 26 -1.14 -5.60 3.21
CA ALA A 26 -2.38 -4.85 3.05
C ALA A 26 -2.16 -3.44 2.48
N ILE A 27 -1.12 -2.73 2.94
CA ILE A 27 -0.75 -1.40 2.42
C ILE A 27 -0.33 -1.48 0.96
N MET A 28 0.52 -2.46 0.58
CA MET A 28 0.92 -2.63 -0.82
C MET A 28 -0.30 -2.89 -1.73
N LEU A 29 -1.22 -3.75 -1.31
CA LEU A 29 -2.45 -4.03 -2.05
C LEU A 29 -3.33 -2.78 -2.16
N ALA A 30 -3.46 -2.01 -1.09
CA ALA A 30 -4.23 -0.77 -1.10
C ALA A 30 -3.65 0.27 -2.07
N ILE A 31 -2.31 0.43 -2.10
CA ILE A 31 -1.63 1.33 -3.03
C ILE A 31 -1.90 0.89 -4.47
N VAL A 32 -1.70 -0.39 -4.80
CA VAL A 32 -1.93 -0.92 -6.14
C VAL A 32 -3.39 -0.71 -6.57
N ALA A 33 -4.34 -1.05 -5.70
CA ALA A 33 -5.76 -0.87 -5.96
C ALA A 33 -6.11 0.62 -6.20
N ALA A 34 -5.58 1.53 -5.39
CA ALA A 34 -5.81 2.97 -5.53
C ALA A 34 -5.32 3.49 -6.88
N VAL A 35 -4.11 3.08 -7.32
CA VAL A 35 -3.55 3.49 -8.61
C VAL A 35 -4.35 2.93 -9.78
N LEU A 36 -4.75 1.66 -9.72
CA LEU A 36 -5.57 1.03 -10.77
C LEU A 36 -6.94 1.70 -10.91
N ILE A 37 -7.60 2.00 -9.78
CA ILE A 37 -8.88 2.70 -9.75
C ILE A 37 -8.71 4.12 -10.30
N ALA A 38 -7.66 4.83 -9.88
CA ALA A 38 -7.37 6.17 -10.38
C ALA A 38 -7.13 6.18 -11.89
N ALA A 39 -6.32 5.25 -12.40
CA ALA A 39 -6.06 5.07 -13.82
C ALA A 39 -7.36 4.78 -14.61
N TYR A 40 -8.20 3.88 -14.10
CA TYR A 40 -9.46 3.52 -14.72
C TYR A 40 -10.44 4.70 -14.79
N LEU A 41 -10.63 5.41 -13.67
CA LEU A 41 -11.51 6.58 -13.58
C LEU A 41 -10.97 7.75 -14.39
N GLY A 42 -9.66 7.97 -14.34
CA GLY A 42 -8.99 9.05 -15.06
C GLY A 42 -9.09 8.87 -16.57
N LYS A 43 -8.90 7.64 -17.07
CA LYS A 43 -9.14 7.31 -18.48
C LYS A 43 -10.57 7.64 -18.92
N LYS A 44 -11.56 7.34 -18.08
CA LYS A 44 -12.99 7.68 -18.35
C LYS A 44 -13.23 9.20 -18.38
N LYS A 45 -12.41 9.98 -17.69
CA LYS A 45 -12.48 11.44 -17.62
C LYS A 45 -11.57 12.14 -18.65
N GLY A 46 -10.89 11.40 -19.53
CA GLY A 46 -9.96 11.96 -20.51
C GLY A 46 -8.60 12.37 -19.94
N ILE A 47 -8.27 11.95 -18.72
CA ILE A 47 -6.95 12.19 -18.10
C ILE A 47 -5.96 11.14 -18.64
N ALA A 48 -4.79 11.59 -19.06
CA ALA A 48 -3.72 10.71 -19.51
C ALA A 48 -3.28 9.78 -18.37
N THR A 49 -3.27 8.47 -18.63
CA THR A 49 -2.90 7.48 -17.61
C THR A 49 -1.44 7.63 -17.16
N GLU A 50 -0.59 8.13 -18.06
CA GLU A 50 0.81 8.47 -17.80
C GLU A 50 0.96 9.50 -16.67
N GLU A 51 0.11 10.52 -16.67
CA GLU A 51 0.11 11.57 -15.65
C GLU A 51 -0.30 11.01 -14.29
N ILE A 52 -1.27 10.09 -14.28
CA ILE A 52 -1.74 9.40 -13.06
C ILE A 52 -0.63 8.52 -12.48
N TYR A 53 0.07 7.76 -13.32
CA TYR A 53 1.18 6.92 -12.85
C TYR A 53 2.36 7.77 -12.33
N SER A 54 2.66 8.89 -13.00
CA SER A 54 3.68 9.84 -12.56
C SER A 54 3.33 10.42 -11.17
N LEU A 55 2.10 10.90 -11.00
CA LEU A 55 1.62 11.41 -9.72
C LEU A 55 1.57 10.33 -8.64
N ALA A 56 1.12 9.11 -8.98
CA ALA A 56 1.06 7.99 -8.05
C ALA A 56 2.45 7.67 -7.47
N LEU A 57 3.50 7.70 -8.28
CA LEU A 57 4.87 7.47 -7.82
C LEU A 57 5.30 8.53 -6.80
N TRP A 58 5.03 9.82 -7.07
CA TRP A 58 5.32 10.91 -6.13
C TRP A 58 4.51 10.79 -4.83
N VAL A 59 3.23 10.45 -4.92
CA VAL A 59 2.34 10.27 -3.76
C VAL A 59 2.79 9.10 -2.88
N VAL A 60 3.21 7.98 -3.48
CA VAL A 60 3.72 6.82 -2.72
C VAL A 60 5.02 7.20 -1.98
N ILE A 61 5.94 7.89 -2.63
CA ILE A 61 7.18 8.36 -1.99
C ILE A 61 6.85 9.32 -0.84
N ALA A 62 5.99 10.32 -1.08
CA ALA A 62 5.57 11.27 -0.06
C ALA A 62 4.86 10.58 1.11
N GLY A 63 4.04 9.55 0.85
CA GLY A 63 3.38 8.76 1.89
C GLY A 63 4.37 7.96 2.74
N ILE A 64 5.38 7.34 2.12
CA ILE A 64 6.44 6.62 2.85
C ILE A 64 7.25 7.59 3.72
N VAL A 65 7.64 8.75 3.17
CA VAL A 65 8.39 9.76 3.92
C VAL A 65 7.54 10.34 5.05
N GLY A 66 6.30 10.71 4.79
CA GLY A 66 5.37 11.25 5.77
C GLY A 66 5.11 10.27 6.92
N ALA A 67 4.96 8.97 6.62
CA ALA A 67 4.81 7.93 7.63
C ALA A 67 6.05 7.76 8.53
N ARG A 68 7.21 8.27 8.12
CA ARG A 68 8.46 8.26 8.92
C ARG A 68 8.71 9.56 9.68
N LEU A 69 8.01 10.64 9.35
CA LEU A 69 8.14 11.95 10.00
C LEU A 69 7.16 12.14 11.16
N VAL A 70 6.19 11.23 11.30
CA VAL A 70 5.24 11.15 12.43
C VAL A 70 5.81 10.29 13.55
#